data_AF-A0A644ZZD0-F1
#
_entry.id   AF-A0A644ZZD0-F1
#
_cell.length_a   1.000
_cell.length_b   1.000
_cell.length_c   1.000
_cell.angle_alpha   90.00
_cell.angle_beta   90.00
_cell.angle_gamma   90.00
#
_symmetry.space_group_name_H-M   'P 1'
#
loop_
_entity.id
_entity.type
_entity.pdbx_description
1 polymer ?
#
loop_
_entity_poly.entity_id
_entity_poly.type
_entity_poly.pdbx_seq_one_letter_code
_entity_poly.pdbx_strand_id
1 'polypeptide(L)' 'MGQINVEKADEKIRGLYQAILKEFLLRNFMDLPYLNREDDMGKDNLRQAKMAYNPVFMIEKFIMKG' A
#
# COMPACT_ATOMS: atom_id res chain seq x y z
N MET A 1 12.94 -4.77 0.75
CA MET A 1 11.51 -4.41 0.84
C MET A 1 11.41 -2.90 0.92
N GLY A 2 10.51 -2.28 0.16
CA GLY A 2 10.21 -0.85 0.26
C GLY A 2 8.93 -0.61 1.06
N GLN A 3 8.72 0.60 1.58
CA GLN A 3 7.50 0.99 2.29
C GLN A 3 7.03 2.35 1.81
N ILE A 4 5.70 2.50 1.65
CA ILE A 4 5.05 3.79 1.37
C ILE A 4 4.42 4.29 2.67
N ASN A 5 5.05 5.28 3.30
CA ASN A 5 4.56 5.85 4.56
C ASN A 5 3.43 6.86 4.33
N VAL A 6 3.46 7.57 3.20
CA VAL A 6 2.48 8.60 2.88
C VAL A 6 2.16 8.55 1.39
N GLU A 7 0.87 8.57 1.08
CA GLU A 7 0.34 8.68 -0.29
C GLU A 7 -0.86 9.62 -0.25
N LYS A 8 -0.81 10.68 -1.06
CA LYS A 8 -1.87 11.68 -1.19
C LYS A 8 -2.02 12.07 -2.65
N ALA A 9 -3.26 12.12 -3.10
CA ALA A 9 -3.67 12.55 -4.43
C ALA A 9 -5.05 13.19 -4.35
N ASP A 10 -5.43 13.94 -5.39
CA ASP A 10 -6.80 14.45 -5.53
C ASP A 10 -7.75 13.30 -5.90
N GLU A 11 -8.72 13.03 -5.02
CA GLU A 11 -9.74 11.98 -5.20
C GLU A 11 -10.70 12.25 -6.36
N LYS A 12 -10.82 13.51 -6.81
CA LYS A 12 -11.67 13.88 -7.95
C LYS A 12 -11.10 13.40 -9.29
N ILE A 13 -9.79 13.11 -9.33
CA ILE A 13 -9.10 12.66 -10.53
C ILE A 13 -9.04 11.13 -10.51
N ARG A 14 -9.93 10.51 -11.31
CA ARG A 14 -10.00 9.06 -11.43
C ARG A 14 -8.66 8.47 -11.82
N GLY A 15 -8.12 7.57 -10.99
CA GLY A 15 -6.90 6.84 -11.28
C GLY A 15 -5.61 7.50 -10.79
N LEU A 16 -5.68 8.71 -10.20
CA LEU A 16 -4.47 9.47 -9.84
C LEU A 16 -3.62 8.75 -8.79
N TYR A 17 -4.24 8.16 -7.77
CA TYR A 17 -3.57 7.34 -6.76
C TYR A 17 -2.74 6.21 -7.40
N GLN A 18 -3.36 5.46 -8.32
CA GLN A 18 -2.70 4.35 -9.03
C GLN A 18 -1.54 4.85 -9.89
N ALA A 19 -1.73 5.99 -10.56
CA ALA A 19 -0.71 6.58 -11.44
C ALA A 19 0.52 7.05 -10.66
N ILE A 20 0.34 7.82 -9.58
CA ILE A 20 1.47 8.31 -8.78
C ILE A 20 2.22 7.18 -8.09
N LEU A 21 1.50 6.17 -7.61
CA LEU A 21 2.11 5.01 -6.98
C LEU A 21 2.97 4.26 -7.99
N LYS A 22 2.44 3.97 -9.18
CA LYS A 22 3.20 3.30 -10.25
C LYS A 22 4.47 4.07 -10.57
N GLU A 23 4.37 5.38 -10.82
CA GLU A 23 5.51 6.22 -11.16
C GLU A 23 6.58 6.24 -10.06
N PHE A 24 6.15 6.34 -8.80
CA PHE A 24 7.06 6.30 -7.66
C PHE A 24 7.80 4.96 -7.57
N LEU A 25 7.09 3.84 -7.73
CA LEU A 25 7.68 2.50 -7.65
C LEU A 25 8.69 2.26 -8.78
N LEU A 26 8.36 2.66 -10.01
CA LEU A 26 9.24 2.55 -11.17
C LEU A 26 10.57 3.29 -10.98
N ARG A 27 10.57 4.40 -10.22
CA ARG A 27 11.77 5.23 -10.00
C ARG A 27 12.60 4.81 -8.80
N ASN A 28 11.96 4.27 -7.76
CA ASN A 28 12.62 4.09 -6.46
C ASN A 28 12.77 2.62 -6.06
N PHE A 29 11.84 1.75 -6.43
CA PHE A 29 11.70 0.41 -5.84
C PHE A 29 11.67 -0.73 -6.88
N MET A 30 12.16 -0.51 -8.11
CA MET A 30 12.18 -1.54 -9.15
C MET A 30 12.97 -2.80 -8.78
N ASP A 31 14.03 -2.65 -7.99
CA ASP A 31 14.90 -3.77 -7.58
C ASP A 31 14.44 -4.45 -6.29
N LEU A 32 13.31 -4.01 -5.71
CA LEU A 32 12.80 -4.53 -4.46
C LEU A 32 11.72 -5.60 -4.71
N PRO A 33 11.87 -6.82 -4.17
CA PRO A 33 10.91 -7.91 -4.42
C PRO A 33 9.58 -7.73 -3.68
N TYR A 34 9.53 -6.85 -2.68
CA TYR A 34 8.38 -6.66 -1.81
C TYR A 34 8.14 -5.19 -1.52
N LEU A 35 6.85 -4.81 -1.51
CA LEU A 35 6.35 -3.51 -1.12
C LEU A 35 5.41 -3.67 0.09
N ASN A 36 5.76 -3.06 1.21
CA ASN A 36 4.86 -2.92 2.33
C ASN A 36 3.94 -1.70 2.12
N ARG A 37 2.63 -1.93 2.03
CA ARG A 37 1.62 -0.86 1.90
C ARG A 37 0.91 -0.52 3.21
N GLU A 38 1.43 -0.95 4.36
CA GLU A 38 0.88 -0.73 5.71
C GLU A 38 -0.54 -1.32 5.93
N ASP A 39 -1.10 -1.15 7.13
CA ASP A 39 -2.43 -1.70 7.46
C ASP A 39 -3.58 -0.82 6.94
N ASP A 40 -4.79 -1.38 6.97
CA ASP A 40 -6.02 -0.73 6.52
C ASP A 40 -6.71 0.09 7.61
N MET A 41 -6.12 0.18 8.82
CA MET A 41 -6.69 0.86 9.99
C MET A 41 -8.14 0.44 10.32
N GLY A 42 -8.59 -0.74 9.88
CA GLY A 42 -9.98 -1.18 10.03
C GLY A 42 -10.99 -0.47 9.10
N LYS A 43 -10.53 0.20 8.04
CA LYS A 43 -11.39 0.87 7.05
C LYS A 43 -11.61 -0.02 5.83
N ASP A 44 -12.87 -0.42 5.59
CA ASP A 44 -13.20 -1.36 4.50
C ASP A 44 -12.83 -0.85 3.11
N ASN A 45 -13.06 0.42 2.82
CA ASN A 45 -12.67 1.02 1.54
C ASN A 45 -11.15 0.94 1.30
N LEU A 46 -10.36 1.13 2.35
CA LEU A 46 -8.91 1.05 2.31
C LEU A 46 -8.44 -0.40 2.19
N ARG A 47 -9.10 -1.33 2.89
CA ARG A 47 -8.87 -2.77 2.73
C ARG A 47 -9.14 -3.21 1.29
N GLN A 48 -10.28 -2.86 0.72
CA GLN A 48 -10.62 -3.19 -0.67
C GLN A 48 -9.59 -2.63 -1.65
N ALA A 49 -9.16 -1.37 -1.46
CA ALA A 49 -8.13 -0.75 -2.29
C ALA A 49 -6.79 -1.49 -2.23
N LYS A 50 -6.36 -1.95 -1.04
CA LYS A 50 -5.11 -2.73 -0.87
C LYS A 50 -5.23 -4.14 -1.45
N MET A 51 -6.36 -4.82 -1.22
CA MET A 51 -6.62 -6.16 -1.75
C MET A 51 -6.68 -6.18 -3.28
N ALA A 52 -7.14 -5.10 -3.92
CA ALA A 52 -7.15 -4.96 -5.38
C ALA A 52 -5.76 -5.06 -6.03
N TYR A 53 -4.67 -4.88 -5.27
CA TYR A 53 -3.29 -5.08 -5.74
C TYR A 53 -2.81 -6.53 -5.61
N ASN A 54 -3.67 -7.46 -5.18
CA ASN A 54 -3.36 -8.89 -5.02
C ASN A 54 -2.11 -9.13 -4.16
N PRO A 55 -2.15 -8.79 -2.86
CA PRO A 55 -0.99 -8.93 -1.98
C PRO A 55 -0.54 -10.40 -1.91
N VAL A 56 0.77 -10.63 -2.02
CA VAL A 56 1.36 -11.98 -1.95
C VAL A 56 1.15 -12.61 -0.58
N PHE A 57 1.17 -11.80 0.48
CA PHE A 57 0.88 -12.22 1.85
C PHE A 57 0.41 -11.03 2.70
N MET A 58 -0.26 -11.34 3.80
CA MET A 58 -0.64 -10.38 4.85
C MET A 58 0.22 -10.64 6.09
N ILE A 59 0.68 -9.56 6.75
CA ILE A 59 1.48 -9.65 7.97
C ILE A 59 0.53 -9.57 9.18
N GLU A 60 0.53 -10.62 10.00
CA GLU A 60 -0.19 -10.63 11.27
C GLU A 60 0.62 -9.89 12.34
N LYS A 61 -0.05 -8.99 13.08
CA LYS A 61 0.53 -8.24 14.21
C LYS A 61 -0.04 -8.80 15.50
N PHE A 62 0.82 -9.08 16.48
CA PHE A 62 0.44 -9.64 17.77
C PHE A 62 0.75 -8.67 18.90
N ILE A 63 -0.08 -8.67 19.94
CA ILE A 63 0.17 -7.96 21.19
C ILE A 63 0.49 -9.01 22.25
N MET A 64 1.72 -9.00 22.78
CA MET A 64 2.08 -9.86 23.91
C MET A 64 1.60 -9.22 25.21
N LYS A 65 0.94 -10.01 26.07
CA LYS A 65 0.61 -9.63 27.45
C LYS A 65 1.56 -10.36 28.38
N GLY A 66 2.26 -9.61 29.21
CA GLY A 66 3.06 -10.13 30.33
C GLY A 66 2.20 -10.44 31.54
#